data_AF-A0A3M2BYN4-F1
#
_entry.id   AF-A0A3M2BYN4-F1
#
_cell.length_a   1.000
_cell.length_b   1.000
_cell.length_c   1.000
_cell.angle_alpha   90.00
_cell.angle_beta   90.00
_cell.angle_gamma   90.00
#
_symmetry.space_group_name_H-M   'P 1'
#
loop_
_entity.id
_entity.type
_entity.pdbx_description
1 polymer ?
#
loop_
_entity_poly.entity_id
_entity_poly.type
_entity_poly.pdbx_seq_one_letter_code
_entity_poly.pdbx_strand_id
1 'polypeptide(L)'
;MPYDEAHADDPLELVGVPVATDLEAVREMAYTIAEEFAVLGWGEERLLKLFRTPFYSGPHRAWQLLGETQIERIVGESVAAYGGVRFVERDPQRRPERLPVLSRRTVLRPCQEPLPPVAGGRPPGGHRTGKED
;
A
#
# COMPACT_ATOMS: atom_id res chain seq x y z
N MET A 1 -16.56 -16.64 -25.86
CA MET A 1 -16.43 -16.73 -24.40
C MET A 1 -16.82 -15.39 -23.81
N PRO A 2 -17.55 -15.34 -22.69
CA PRO A 2 -17.78 -14.11 -21.92
C PRO A 2 -16.44 -13.47 -21.52
N TYR A 3 -16.40 -12.14 -21.38
CA TYR A 3 -15.16 -11.38 -21.18
C TYR A 3 -14.69 -11.32 -19.71
N ASP A 4 -15.45 -11.87 -18.78
CA ASP A 4 -15.36 -11.68 -17.33
C ASP A 4 -14.97 -12.95 -16.55
N GLU A 5 -14.64 -14.03 -17.25
CA GLU A 5 -14.20 -15.28 -16.61
C GLU A 5 -12.66 -15.35 -16.57
N ALA A 6 -12.09 -15.31 -15.36
CA ALA A 6 -10.68 -15.63 -15.15
C ALA A 6 -10.46 -17.14 -15.36
N HIS A 7 -9.50 -17.48 -16.21
CA HIS A 7 -9.11 -18.86 -16.49
C HIS A 7 -7.69 -19.10 -15.96
N ALA A 8 -7.42 -20.28 -15.41
CA ALA A 8 -6.11 -20.63 -14.83
C ALA A 8 -4.96 -20.65 -15.86
N ASP A 9 -5.27 -20.70 -17.15
CA ASP A 9 -4.32 -20.62 -18.26
C ASP A 9 -4.29 -19.22 -18.91
N ASP A 10 -4.91 -18.20 -18.30
CA ASP A 10 -4.88 -16.83 -18.82
C ASP A 10 -3.46 -16.27 -18.71
N PRO A 11 -2.77 -15.99 -19.83
CA PRO A 11 -1.42 -15.44 -19.80
C PRO A 11 -1.34 -14.03 -19.18
N LEU A 12 -2.48 -13.36 -18.98
CA LEU A 12 -2.58 -12.06 -18.32
C LEU A 12 -2.90 -12.15 -16.83
N GLU A 13 -3.08 -13.35 -16.28
CA GLU A 13 -3.27 -13.55 -14.84
C GLU A 13 -2.03 -13.07 -14.05
N LEU A 14 -2.25 -12.27 -13.01
CA LEU A 14 -1.18 -11.79 -12.14
C LEU A 14 -0.75 -12.89 -11.16
N VAL A 15 0.38 -13.53 -11.46
CA VAL A 15 1.01 -14.53 -10.58
C VAL A 15 2.12 -13.89 -9.75
N GLY A 16 1.88 -13.75 -8.45
CA GLY A 16 2.91 -13.31 -7.50
C GLY A 16 3.86 -14.44 -7.14
N VAL A 17 5.17 -14.23 -7.32
CA VAL A 17 6.22 -15.18 -6.92
C VAL A 17 7.08 -14.55 -5.82
N PRO A 18 7.17 -15.16 -4.63
CA PRO A 18 8.00 -14.63 -3.57
C PRO A 18 9.48 -14.79 -3.94
N VAL A 19 10.24 -13.70 -3.83
CA VAL A 19 11.70 -13.72 -3.94
C VAL A 19 12.29 -13.70 -2.54
N ALA A 20 13.23 -14.60 -2.26
CA ALA A 20 13.91 -14.61 -0.98
C ALA A 20 14.79 -13.37 -0.84
N THR A 21 14.61 -12.64 0.26
CA THR A 21 15.35 -11.41 0.57
C THR A 21 15.98 -11.53 1.95
N ASP A 22 17.17 -10.98 2.12
CA ASP A 22 17.82 -10.86 3.42
C ASP A 22 17.43 -9.54 4.12
N LEU A 23 17.98 -9.31 5.32
CA LEU A 23 17.73 -8.07 6.07
C LEU A 23 18.30 -6.83 5.38
N GLU A 24 19.30 -7.00 4.52
CA GLU A 24 19.89 -5.89 3.77
C GLU A 24 18.93 -5.38 2.71
N ALA A 25 18.30 -6.27 1.95
CA ALA A 25 17.23 -5.90 1.02
C ALA A 25 16.05 -5.20 1.73
N VAL A 26 15.72 -5.62 2.96
CA VAL A 26 14.69 -4.94 3.77
C VAL A 26 15.13 -3.53 4.18
N ARG A 27 16.41 -3.35 4.49
CA ARG A 27 17.00 -2.04 4.80
C ARG A 27 16.93 -1.11 3.59
N GLU A 28 17.33 -1.57 2.41
CA GLU A 28 17.25 -0.79 1.16
C GLU A 28 15.80 -0.45 0.77
N MET A 29 14.86 -1.37 0.97
CA MET A 29 13.43 -1.09 0.79
C MET A 29 12.93 -0.01 1.75
N ALA A 30 13.39 -0.03 3.02
CA ALA A 30 13.02 1.00 4.00
C ALA A 30 13.55 2.38 3.61
N TYR A 31 14.78 2.47 3.09
CA TYR A 31 15.30 3.72 2.51
C TYR A 31 14.44 4.18 1.34
N THR A 32 14.20 3.31 0.36
CA THR A 32 13.39 3.65 -0.83
C THR A 32 12.05 4.27 -0.44
N ILE A 33 11.33 3.65 0.49
CA ILE A 33 10.06 4.17 1.01
C ILE A 33 10.25 5.54 1.67
N ALA A 34 11.22 5.66 2.59
CA ALA A 34 11.44 6.91 3.32
C ALA A 34 11.81 8.07 2.38
N GLU A 35 12.68 7.81 1.40
CA GLU A 35 13.12 8.78 0.39
C GLU A 35 11.97 9.22 -0.52
N GLU A 36 11.18 8.29 -1.04
CA GLU A 36 10.03 8.61 -1.90
C GLU A 36 9.07 9.58 -1.21
N PHE A 37 8.73 9.33 0.05
CA PHE A 37 7.81 10.19 0.79
C PHE A 37 8.48 11.49 1.28
N ALA A 38 9.78 11.49 1.57
CA ALA A 38 10.52 12.71 1.88
C ALA A 38 10.55 13.67 0.67
N VAL A 39 10.76 13.13 -0.54
CA VAL A 39 10.65 13.84 -1.83
C VAL A 39 9.25 14.45 -2.03
N LEU A 40 8.20 13.77 -1.55
CA LEU A 40 6.82 14.28 -1.54
C LEU A 40 6.53 15.29 -0.42
N GLY A 41 7.54 15.68 0.36
CA GLY A 41 7.44 16.69 1.43
C GLY A 41 6.89 16.15 2.75
N TRP A 42 6.96 14.84 3.01
CA TRP A 42 6.57 14.28 4.29
C TRP A 42 7.68 14.46 5.32
N GLY A 43 7.33 14.94 6.52
CA GLY A 43 8.25 15.06 7.65
C GLY A 43 8.40 13.78 8.45
N GLU A 44 9.39 13.76 9.35
CA GLU A 44 9.78 12.57 10.13
C GLU A 44 8.63 11.94 10.90
N GLU A 45 7.82 12.71 11.64
CA GLU A 45 6.70 12.19 12.43
C GLU A 45 5.70 11.40 11.57
N ARG A 46 5.38 11.95 10.39
CA ARG A 46 4.43 11.32 9.46
C ARG A 46 5.01 10.04 8.86
N LEU A 47 6.30 10.05 8.54
CA LEU A 47 7.03 8.88 8.05
C LEU A 47 7.11 7.79 9.13
N LEU A 48 7.48 8.12 10.36
CA LEU A 48 7.50 7.14 11.45
C LEU A 48 6.13 6.51 11.68
N LYS A 49 5.06 7.30 11.60
CA LYS A 49 3.69 6.79 11.67
C LYS A 49 3.36 5.82 10.52
N LEU A 50 3.85 6.08 9.30
CA LEU A 50 3.70 5.18 8.16
C LEU A 50 4.32 3.80 8.46
N PHE A 51 5.55 3.76 8.96
CA PHE A 51 6.25 2.52 9.35
C PHE A 51 5.57 1.79 10.52
N ARG A 52 5.02 2.51 11.50
CA ARG A 52 4.38 1.89 12.66
C ARG A 52 2.96 1.36 12.40
N THR A 53 2.34 1.72 11.27
CA THR A 53 0.94 1.38 11.00
C THR A 53 0.81 0.06 10.20
N PRO A 54 0.17 -1.00 10.75
CA PRO A 54 0.07 -2.31 10.10
C PRO A 54 -0.66 -2.34 8.75
N PHE A 55 -1.50 -1.34 8.50
CA PHE A 55 -2.18 -1.17 7.21
C PHE A 55 -1.18 -1.08 6.03
N TYR A 56 0.00 -0.52 6.26
CA TYR A 56 1.07 -0.43 5.26
C TYR A 56 2.04 -1.60 5.43
N SER A 57 1.71 -2.74 4.83
CA SER A 57 2.42 -4.01 5.04
C SER A 57 3.92 -3.94 4.77
N GLY A 58 4.37 -3.27 3.70
CA GLY A 58 5.79 -3.11 3.37
C GLY A 58 6.57 -2.33 4.44
N PRO A 59 6.24 -1.05 4.69
CA PRO A 59 6.88 -0.26 5.75
C PRO A 59 6.77 -0.93 7.12
N HIS A 60 5.60 -1.46 7.47
CA HIS A 60 5.39 -2.10 8.77
C HIS A 60 6.23 -3.36 8.93
N ARG A 61 6.40 -4.14 7.87
CA ARG A 61 7.27 -5.30 7.89
C ARG A 61 8.73 -4.90 8.08
N ALA A 62 9.19 -3.85 7.42
CA ALA A 62 10.54 -3.31 7.62
C ALA A 62 10.75 -2.86 9.08
N TRP A 63 9.77 -2.18 9.67
CA TRP A 63 9.82 -1.78 11.09
C TRP A 63 9.90 -2.98 12.05
N GLN A 64 9.13 -4.04 11.81
CA GLN A 64 9.20 -5.26 12.63
C GLN A 64 10.55 -5.97 12.53
N LEU A 65 11.18 -5.94 11.35
CA LEU A 65 12.44 -6.65 11.09
C LEU A 65 13.68 -5.87 11.52
N LEU A 66 13.69 -4.56 11.29
CA LEU A 66 14.84 -3.69 11.55
C LEU A 66 14.78 -3.03 12.94
N GLY A 67 13.58 -2.89 13.51
CA GLY A 67 13.34 -2.25 14.80
C GLY A 67 13.25 -0.72 14.73
N GLU A 68 12.76 -0.13 15.82
CA GLU A 68 12.45 1.30 15.93
C GLU A 68 13.66 2.19 15.64
N THR A 69 14.78 1.97 16.32
CA THR A 69 15.97 2.81 16.22
C THR A 69 16.53 2.88 14.80
N GLN A 70 16.50 1.76 14.07
CA GLN A 70 16.99 1.72 12.70
C GLN A 70 16.05 2.48 11.76
N ILE A 71 14.74 2.37 11.95
CA ILE A 71 13.75 3.13 11.17
C ILE A 71 13.85 4.63 11.45
N GLU A 72 14.00 5.03 12.72
CA GLU A 72 14.21 6.44 13.09
C GLU A 72 15.44 7.03 12.40
N ARG A 73 16.55 6.28 12.37
CA ARG A 73 17.77 6.67 11.66
C ARG A 73 17.52 6.83 10.15
N ILE A 74 16.90 5.84 9.51
CA ILE A 74 16.59 5.86 8.07
C ILE A 74 15.70 7.05 7.70
N VAL A 75 14.65 7.30 8.50
CA VAL A 75 13.72 8.41 8.29
C VAL A 75 14.43 9.75 8.44
N GLY A 76 15.22 9.93 9.50
CA GLY A 76 15.99 11.16 9.72
C GLY A 76 16.98 11.43 8.60
N GLU A 77 17.72 10.41 8.14
CA GLU A 77 18.64 10.52 7.01
C GLU A 77 17.91 10.92 5.71
N SER A 78 16.77 10.28 5.43
CA SER A 78 15.98 10.53 4.22
C SER A 78 15.37 11.93 4.21
N VAL A 79 14.82 12.39 5.35
CA VAL A 79 14.26 13.74 5.48
C VAL A 79 15.36 14.80 5.40
N ALA A 80 16.53 14.56 6.00
CA ALA A 80 17.65 15.48 5.89
C ALA A 80 18.16 15.61 4.45
N ALA A 81 18.16 14.52 3.69
CA ALA A 81 18.59 14.52 2.29
C ALA A 81 17.56 15.14 1.34
N TYR A 82 16.27 14.84 1.52
CA TYR A 82 15.24 15.14 0.51
C TYR A 82 14.08 16.03 0.97
N GLY A 83 13.94 16.30 2.27
CA GLY A 83 12.79 17.03 2.83
C GLY A 83 12.68 18.50 2.38
N GLY A 84 13.74 19.06 1.80
CA GLY A 84 13.75 20.39 1.19
C GLY A 84 13.46 20.41 -0.33
N VAL A 85 13.30 19.25 -0.96
CA VAL A 85 13.10 19.17 -2.41
C VAL A 85 11.67 19.58 -2.76
N ARG A 86 11.53 20.55 -3.67
CA ARG A 86 10.23 21.00 -4.17
C ARG A 86 10.17 20.85 -5.68
N PHE A 87 9.45 19.82 -6.13
CA PHE A 87 9.11 19.69 -7.55
C PHE A 87 7.98 20.68 -7.89
N VAL A 88 8.21 21.50 -8.91
CA VAL A 88 7.20 22.39 -9.47
C VAL A 88 6.96 21.95 -10.91
N GLU A 89 5.81 21.34 -11.14
CA GLU A 89 5.35 21.07 -12.49
C GLU A 89 5.02 22.41 -13.16
N ARG A 90 5.83 22.80 -14.14
CA ARG A 90 5.53 23.91 -15.04
C ARG A 90 4.97 23.29 -16.31
N ASP A 91 3.66 23.22 -16.44
CA ASP A 91 3.01 22.86 -17.70
C ASP A 91 3.13 24.03 -18.68
N PRO A 92 3.96 23.94 -19.75
CA PRO A 92 4.09 25.00 -20.75
C PRO A 92 2.91 25.02 -21.75
N GLN A 93 2.02 24.02 -21.71
CA GLN A 93 0.94 23.80 -22.68
C GLN A 93 -0.46 23.96 -22.09
N ARG A 94 -0.61 24.59 -20.92
CA ARG A 94 -1.92 24.91 -20.34
C ARG A 94 -2.66 25.94 -21.22
N ARG A 95 -3.25 25.49 -22.33
CA ARG A 95 -4.30 26.24 -23.01
C ARG A 95 -5.41 26.44 -21.99
N PRO A 96 -5.98 27.65 -21.87
CA PRO A 96 -7.15 27.83 -21.03
C PRO A 96 -8.28 27.02 -21.64
N GLU A 97 -8.48 25.80 -21.13
CA GLU A 97 -9.65 25.01 -21.43
C GLU A 97 -10.84 25.77 -20.84
N ARG A 98 -11.53 26.54 -21.69
CA ARG A 98 -12.81 27.16 -21.34
C ARG A 98 -13.86 26.06 -21.30
N LEU A 99 -13.77 25.17 -20.33
CA LEU A 99 -14.91 24.35 -19.95
C LEU A 99 -15.86 25.27 -19.18
N PRO A 100 -17.14 25.38 -19.58
CA PRO A 100 -18.11 26.13 -18.79
C PRO A 100 -18.20 25.50 -17.40
N VAL A 101 -17.96 26.31 -16.37
CA VAL A 101 -18.13 25.92 -14.97
C VAL A 101 -19.59 25.55 -14.77
N LEU A 102 -19.89 24.25 -14.80
CA LEU A 102 -21.12 23.73 -14.23
C LEU A 102 -21.00 23.86 -12.71
N SER A 103 -21.47 25.00 -12.20
CA SER A 103 -21.74 25.15 -10.77
C SER A 103 -22.75 24.10 -10.35
N ARG A 104 -22.29 23.04 -9.71
CA ARG A 104 -23.12 22.22 -8.82
C ARG A 104 -22.29 21.77 -7.64
N ARG A 105 -22.79 22.13 -6.45
CA ARG A 105 -22.54 21.47 -5.18
C ARG A 105 -22.65 19.95 -5.38
N THR A 106 -21.54 19.27 -5.61
CA THR A 106 -21.45 17.83 -5.36
C THR A 106 -20.79 17.70 -3.99
N VAL A 107 -21.62 17.48 -2.98
CA VAL A 107 -21.18 16.95 -1.71
C VAL A 107 -20.48 15.62 -2.03
N LEU A 108 -19.17 15.57 -1.87
CA LEU A 108 -18.44 14.30 -1.85
C LEU A 108 -19.08 13.47 -0.74
N ARG A 109 -19.80 12.40 -1.12
CA ARG A 109 -20.16 11.36 -0.16
C ARG A 109 -18.85 10.83 0.43
N PRO A 110 -18.68 10.77 1.75
CA PRO A 110 -17.56 10.05 2.33
C PRO A 110 -17.68 8.58 1.90
N CYS A 111 -16.57 8.01 1.43
CA CYS A 111 -16.40 6.57 1.27
C CYS A 111 -16.52 5.90 2.65
N GLN A 112 -17.76 5.64 3.08
CA GLN A 112 -18.09 4.79 4.21
C GLN A 112 -19.09 3.76 3.72
N GLU A 113 -18.64 2.86 2.85
CA GLU A 113 -19.28 1.54 2.78
C GLU A 113 -18.45 0.59 3.65
N PRO A 114 -19.05 -0.01 4.69
CA PRO A 114 -18.38 -1.05 5.45
C PRO A 114 -18.14 -2.27 4.56
N LEU A 115 -16.95 -2.87 4.70
CA LEU A 115 -16.61 -4.13 4.05
C LEU A 115 -17.68 -5.19 4.33
N PRO A 116 -18.07 -6.01 3.34
CA PRO A 116 -18.99 -7.10 3.57
C PRO A 116 -18.39 -8.09 4.57
N PRO A 117 -19.21 -8.72 5.43
CA PRO A 117 -18.72 -9.68 6.41
C PRO A 117 -18.08 -10.88 5.70
N VAL A 118 -16.89 -11.25 6.16
CA VAL A 118 -16.19 -12.48 5.75
C VAL A 118 -17.15 -13.65 6.00
N ALA A 119 -17.57 -14.32 4.93
CA ALA A 119 -18.38 -15.51 5.02
C ALA A 119 -17.61 -16.56 5.83
N GLY A 120 -18.16 -16.93 6.99
CA GLY A 120 -17.57 -17.90 7.90
C GLY A 120 -17.21 -19.19 7.16
N GLY A 121 -15.93 -19.54 7.19
CA GLY A 121 -15.46 -20.85 6.76
C GLY A 121 -16.23 -21.93 7.51
N ARG A 122 -16.93 -22.77 6.75
CA ARG A 122 -17.59 -23.97 7.25
C ARG A 122 -16.49 -24.86 7.87
N PRO A 123 -16.58 -25.28 9.14
CA PRO A 123 -15.63 -26.24 9.67
C PRO A 123 -15.74 -27.56 8.88
N PRO A 124 -14.62 -28.24 8.56
CA PRO A 124 -14.67 -29.54 7.92
C PRO A 124 -15.45 -30.53 8.81
N GLY A 125 -16.39 -31.22 8.18
CA GLY A 125 -17.39 -32.08 8.81
C GLY A 125 -16.78 -33.20 9.66
N GLY A 126 -17.44 -33.47 10.79
CA GLY A 126 -17.10 -34.55 11.70
C GLY A 126 -17.20 -35.93 11.03
N HIS A 127 -16.18 -36.75 11.27
CA HIS A 127 -16.22 -38.18 11.04
C HIS A 127 -17.28 -38.80 11.96
N ARG A 128 -18.37 -39.28 11.35
CA ARG A 128 -19.38 -40.11 11.98
C ARG A 128 -18.81 -41.53 12.06
N THR A 129 -18.22 -41.91 13.19
CA THR A 129 -17.92 -43.33 13.48
C THR A 129 -19.24 -44.02 13.81
N GLY A 130 -19.77 -44.75 12.83
CA GLY A 130 -20.81 -45.75 13.04
C GLY A 130 -20.23 -46.93 13.81
N LYS A 131 -20.97 -47.35 14.84
CA LYS A 131 -20.80 -48.58 15.61
C LYS A 131 -22.01 -49.45 15.27
N GLU A 132 -21.77 -50.63 14.70
CA GLU A 132 -22.64 -51.81 14.45
C GLU A 132 -21.74 -52.73 13.60
N ASP A 133 -21.34 -53.95 13.98
CA ASP A 133 -21.78 -54.94 14.97
C ASP A 133 -20.57 -55.61 15.66
#